data_AF-A0A927NMK6-F1
#
_entry.id   AF-A0A927NMK6-F1
#
_cell.length_a   1.000
_cell.length_b   1.000
_cell.length_c   1.000
_cell.angle_alpha   90.00
_cell.angle_beta   90.00
_cell.angle_gamma   90.00
#
_symmetry.space_group_name_H-M   'P 1'
#
loop_
_entity.id
_entity.type
_entity.pdbx_description
1 polymer ?
#
loop_
_entity_poly.entity_id
_entity_poly.type
_entity_poly.pdbx_seq_one_letter_code
_entity_poly.pdbx_strand_id
1 'polypeptide(L)'
;MMNMFLNARPHITVFGIEIYYYAIIIVSGIAVAISLFAHFLKKNGYDPYDAVDYAVIVIPLAILGARLYFFMFPYDGQPSNWGTFWKFRNGGLGIYGAVIVGYVTAAIVARVKKQNFFQISDLIVPGLLIAQCIGRWGNFANQEAYGNMVTNPDLQFFPFAVFIDSRGAWFQATFFYESLCTGIGFIIVLLLMRSKKYRVGQLASFYGIYYGIVRLAIESLRSDSLYLWVGGVNTGIKISQAVSVFTILFGLYRLAYIYRHELYEKYKKFFKNDEKEVKTSLILLVSLIAVSLCLAIVFFIIGEANIVLVGGVLFVASIMMGCGVVINLDRKKMLDKNGSFAKISKNDDGTFVCTGVDGNSWAVKPNEWAKWIFADRRPPIKTKNNAEQEILQ
;
A
#
# COMPACT_ATOMS: atom_id res chain seq x y z
N MET A 1 -16.20 20.26 -30.37
CA MET A 1 -15.76 19.32 -29.31
C MET A 1 -16.48 19.58 -27.98
N MET A 2 -16.78 20.83 -27.60
CA MET A 2 -17.48 21.17 -26.33
C MET A 2 -18.95 20.71 -26.26
N ASN A 3 -19.69 20.71 -27.38
CA ASN A 3 -21.10 20.26 -27.41
C ASN A 3 -21.30 18.75 -27.27
N MET A 4 -20.25 17.93 -27.29
CA MET A 4 -20.36 16.45 -27.13
C MET A 4 -20.54 16.02 -25.67
N PHE A 5 -20.26 16.91 -24.71
CA PHE A 5 -20.32 16.61 -23.26
C PHE A 5 -21.63 17.09 -22.59
N LEU A 6 -22.59 17.58 -23.38
CA LEU A 6 -23.88 18.09 -22.90
C LEU A 6 -24.85 17.00 -22.40
N ASN A 7 -24.54 15.72 -22.64
CA ASN A 7 -25.32 14.60 -22.14
C ASN A 7 -24.73 14.08 -20.82
N ALA A 8 -25.58 13.83 -19.82
CA ALA A 8 -25.18 13.32 -18.50
C ALA A 8 -24.34 12.02 -18.53
N ARG A 9 -24.38 11.27 -19.65
CA ARG A 9 -23.51 10.13 -19.94
C ARG A 9 -23.17 10.12 -21.44
N PRO A 10 -22.12 10.82 -21.87
CA PRO A 10 -21.83 10.93 -23.29
C PRO A 10 -21.39 9.55 -23.82
N HIS A 11 -21.97 9.15 -24.94
CA HIS A 11 -21.75 7.86 -25.56
C HIS A 11 -21.85 7.95 -27.09
N ILE A 12 -21.36 6.91 -27.76
CA ILE A 12 -21.57 6.65 -29.18
C ILE A 12 -22.35 5.35 -29.28
N THR A 13 -23.35 5.31 -30.16
CA THR A 13 -24.13 4.10 -30.42
C THR A 13 -23.57 3.40 -31.65
N VAL A 14 -23.15 2.14 -31.49
CA VAL A 14 -22.58 1.30 -32.55
C VAL A 14 -23.40 0.01 -32.61
N PHE A 15 -24.04 -0.27 -33.74
CA PHE A 15 -24.93 -1.44 -33.92
C PHE A 15 -26.00 -1.60 -32.82
N GLY A 16 -26.57 -0.49 -32.33
CA GLY A 16 -27.56 -0.49 -31.25
C GLY A 16 -26.99 -0.67 -29.84
N ILE A 17 -25.66 -0.74 -29.70
CA ILE A 17 -24.97 -0.83 -28.41
C ILE A 17 -24.39 0.54 -28.05
N GLU A 18 -24.74 1.04 -26.87
CA GLU A 18 -24.16 2.26 -26.31
C GLU A 18 -22.74 1.99 -25.80
N ILE A 19 -21.78 2.80 -26.27
CA ILE A 19 -20.38 2.81 -25.85
C ILE A 19 -20.08 4.17 -25.24
N TYR A 20 -19.91 4.21 -23.92
CA TYR A 20 -19.62 5.44 -23.18
C TYR A 20 -18.18 5.91 -23.41
N TYR A 21 -17.97 7.22 -23.53
CA TYR A 21 -16.61 7.78 -23.66
C TYR A 21 -15.72 7.43 -22.47
N TYR A 22 -16.31 7.32 -21.29
CA TYR A 22 -15.64 6.81 -20.09
C TYR A 22 -14.94 5.47 -20.37
N ALA A 23 -15.66 4.51 -20.98
CA ALA A 23 -15.12 3.20 -21.29
C ALA A 23 -13.99 3.28 -22.33
N ILE A 24 -14.15 4.11 -23.36
CA ILE A 24 -13.13 4.33 -24.40
C ILE A 24 -11.83 4.86 -23.77
N ILE A 25 -11.93 5.84 -22.88
CA ILE A 25 -10.78 6.43 -22.18
C ILE A 25 -10.08 5.39 -21.29
N ILE A 26 -10.85 4.63 -20.50
CA ILE A 26 -10.29 3.58 -19.64
C ILE A 26 -9.59 2.49 -20.45
N VAL A 27 -10.22 1.98 -21.52
CA VAL A 27 -9.63 0.96 -22.40
C VAL A 27 -8.37 1.49 -23.08
N SER A 28 -8.36 2.76 -23.49
CA SER A 28 -7.16 3.41 -24.05
C SER A 28 -6.02 3.46 -23.01
N GLY A 29 -6.33 3.81 -21.76
CA GLY A 29 -5.38 3.78 -20.66
C GLY A 29 -4.81 2.37 -20.40
N ILE A 30 -5.67 1.34 -20.43
CA ILE A 30 -5.26 -0.06 -20.32
C ILE A 30 -4.32 -0.45 -21.46
N ALA A 31 -4.65 -0.10 -22.71
CA ALA A 31 -3.80 -0.40 -23.86
C ALA A 31 -2.41 0.24 -23.74
N VAL A 32 -2.34 1.50 -23.28
CA VAL A 32 -1.06 2.19 -23.00
C VAL A 32 -0.29 1.47 -21.88
N ALA A 33 -0.98 1.05 -20.81
CA ALA A 33 -0.35 0.33 -19.70
C ALA A 33 0.26 -1.01 -20.14
N ILE A 34 -0.47 -1.80 -20.94
CA ILE A 34 0.01 -3.08 -21.49
C ILE A 34 1.22 -2.84 -22.40
N SER A 35 1.16 -1.81 -23.25
CA SER A 35 2.26 -1.47 -24.17
C SER A 35 3.54 -1.07 -23.41
N LEU A 36 3.41 -0.26 -22.36
CA LEU A 36 4.54 0.10 -21.51
C LEU A 36 5.07 -1.10 -20.73
N PHE A 37 4.18 -1.95 -20.20
CA PHE A 37 4.60 -3.15 -19.50
C PHE A 37 5.39 -4.09 -20.42
N ALA A 38 4.92 -4.31 -21.65
CA ALA A 38 5.66 -5.07 -22.68
C ALA A 38 7.04 -4.47 -22.97
N HIS A 39 7.12 -3.14 -23.11
CA HIS A 39 8.40 -2.45 -23.30
C HIS A 39 9.37 -2.68 -22.13
N PHE A 40 8.88 -2.59 -20.89
CA PHE A 40 9.70 -2.79 -19.70
C PHE A 40 10.08 -4.25 -19.47
N LEU A 41 9.22 -5.21 -19.80
CA LEU A 41 9.56 -6.63 -19.83
C LEU A 41 10.74 -6.90 -20.75
N LYS A 42 10.66 -6.44 -22.01
CA LYS A 42 11.73 -6.58 -23.00
C LYS A 42 13.05 -5.98 -22.50
N LYS A 43 13.00 -4.79 -21.91
CA LYS A 43 14.19 -4.11 -21.36
C LYS A 43 14.82 -4.88 -20.19
N ASN A 44 14.05 -5.69 -19.47
CA ASN A 44 14.49 -6.48 -18.34
C ASN A 44 14.77 -7.96 -18.70
N GLY A 45 14.81 -8.29 -19.99
CA GLY A 45 15.15 -9.64 -20.47
C GLY A 45 14.00 -10.65 -20.39
N TYR A 46 12.76 -10.19 -20.18
CA TYR A 46 11.56 -11.02 -20.25
C TYR A 46 10.94 -10.98 -21.64
N ASP A 47 10.06 -11.96 -21.92
CA ASP A 47 9.29 -11.97 -23.15
C ASP A 47 8.24 -10.84 -23.13
N PRO A 48 8.26 -9.88 -24.07
CA PRO A 48 7.24 -8.83 -24.14
C PRO A 48 5.82 -9.36 -24.34
N TYR A 49 5.64 -10.57 -24.93
CA TYR A 49 4.32 -11.18 -25.09
C TYR A 49 3.70 -11.58 -23.75
N ASP A 50 4.51 -11.77 -22.70
CA ASP A 50 3.99 -12.00 -21.36
C ASP A 50 3.05 -10.87 -20.92
N ALA A 51 3.25 -9.62 -21.37
CA ALA A 51 2.33 -8.53 -21.04
C ALA A 51 0.89 -8.82 -21.47
N VAL A 52 0.72 -9.46 -22.63
CA VAL A 52 -0.60 -9.86 -23.14
C VAL A 52 -1.14 -11.03 -22.33
N ASP A 53 -0.31 -12.02 -22.00
CA ASP A 53 -0.71 -13.14 -21.15
C ASP A 53 -1.20 -12.67 -19.78
N TYR A 54 -0.47 -11.74 -19.15
CA TYR A 54 -0.89 -11.08 -17.93
C TYR A 54 -2.22 -10.34 -18.14
N ALA A 55 -2.37 -9.55 -19.20
CA ALA A 55 -3.59 -8.77 -19.44
C ALA A 55 -4.82 -9.67 -19.62
N VAL A 56 -4.71 -10.72 -20.44
CA VAL A 56 -5.82 -11.65 -20.77
C VAL A 56 -6.27 -12.45 -19.55
N ILE A 57 -5.38 -12.71 -18.58
CA ILE A 57 -5.74 -13.45 -17.36
C ILE A 57 -6.17 -12.48 -16.24
N VAL A 58 -5.38 -11.43 -15.99
CA VAL A 58 -5.58 -10.53 -14.84
C VAL A 58 -6.81 -9.65 -15.02
N ILE A 59 -7.06 -9.09 -16.22
CA ILE A 59 -8.17 -8.15 -16.42
C ILE A 59 -9.53 -8.81 -16.21
N PRO A 60 -9.85 -9.97 -16.83
CA PRO A 60 -11.15 -10.62 -16.62
C PRO A 60 -11.36 -11.05 -15.17
N LEU A 61 -10.33 -11.61 -14.52
CA LEU A 61 -10.42 -12.01 -13.12
C LEU A 61 -10.54 -10.80 -12.18
N ALA A 62 -9.89 -9.68 -12.47
CA ALA A 62 -10.07 -8.44 -11.74
C ALA A 62 -11.50 -7.90 -11.90
N ILE A 63 -12.09 -7.93 -13.10
CA ILE A 63 -13.49 -7.52 -13.32
C ILE A 63 -14.45 -8.43 -12.54
N LEU A 64 -14.20 -9.75 -12.55
CA LEU A 64 -14.97 -10.70 -11.73
C LEU A 64 -14.81 -10.40 -10.24
N GLY A 65 -13.61 -10.10 -9.78
CA GLY A 65 -13.31 -9.69 -8.41
C GLY A 65 -14.04 -8.41 -8.01
N ALA A 66 -14.09 -7.41 -8.87
CA ALA A 66 -14.86 -6.19 -8.62
C ALA A 66 -16.35 -6.46 -8.47
N ARG A 67 -16.89 -7.39 -9.27
CA ARG A 67 -18.28 -7.79 -9.15
C ARG A 67 -18.55 -8.59 -7.87
N LEU A 68 -17.65 -9.49 -7.52
CA LEU A 68 -17.71 -10.27 -6.28
C LEU A 68 -17.68 -9.37 -5.04
N TYR A 69 -16.82 -8.36 -5.04
CA TYR A 69 -16.76 -7.39 -3.94
C TYR A 69 -18.08 -6.63 -3.79
N PHE A 70 -18.65 -6.12 -4.89
CA PHE A 70 -19.95 -5.46 -4.85
C PHE A 70 -21.07 -6.40 -4.38
N PHE A 71 -21.02 -7.67 -4.79
CA PHE A 71 -21.99 -8.67 -4.37
C PHE A 71 -21.91 -9.00 -2.87
N MET A 72 -20.70 -9.03 -2.30
CA MET A 72 -20.50 -9.29 -0.87
C MET A 72 -20.79 -8.05 0.00
N PHE A 73 -20.57 -6.85 -0.54
CA PHE A 73 -20.70 -5.58 0.18
C PHE A 73 -21.56 -4.59 -0.62
N PRO A 74 -22.90 -4.78 -0.69
CA PRO A 74 -23.79 -3.87 -1.39
C PRO A 74 -23.83 -2.50 -0.72
N TYR A 75 -23.74 -1.44 -1.52
CA TYR A 75 -23.59 -0.05 -1.04
C TYR A 75 -24.91 0.64 -0.66
N ASP A 76 -26.05 0.03 -0.99
CA ASP A 76 -27.40 0.59 -0.84
C ASP A 76 -28.31 -0.25 0.07
N GLY A 77 -27.76 -1.26 0.75
CA GLY A 77 -28.53 -2.17 1.60
C GLY A 77 -29.47 -3.10 0.83
N GLN A 78 -29.49 -3.06 -0.51
CA GLN A 78 -30.25 -4.02 -1.31
C GLN A 78 -29.58 -5.41 -1.21
N PRO A 79 -30.35 -6.48 -0.91
CA PRO A 79 -29.79 -7.82 -0.83
C PRO A 79 -29.27 -8.24 -2.20
N SER A 80 -28.03 -8.75 -2.21
CA SER A 80 -27.39 -9.25 -3.42
C SER A 80 -28.05 -10.56 -3.89
N ASN A 81 -28.41 -10.61 -5.17
CA ASN A 81 -29.07 -11.78 -5.80
C ASN A 81 -28.18 -12.33 -6.92
N TRP A 82 -28.03 -13.65 -6.99
CA TRP A 82 -27.30 -14.34 -8.06
C TRP A 82 -27.84 -14.02 -9.46
N GLY A 83 -29.13 -13.71 -9.59
CA GLY A 83 -29.74 -13.27 -10.86
C GLY A 83 -29.27 -11.88 -11.34
N THR A 84 -28.77 -11.02 -10.44
CA THR A 84 -28.18 -9.73 -10.81
C THR A 84 -26.66 -9.77 -10.87
N PHE A 85 -26.01 -10.77 -10.27
CA PHE A 85 -24.56 -10.94 -10.28
C PHE A 85 -23.94 -10.87 -11.68
N TRP A 86 -24.53 -11.58 -12.66
CA TRP A 86 -24.00 -11.66 -14.02
C TRP A 86 -24.28 -10.42 -14.90
N LYS A 87 -25.02 -9.42 -14.39
CA LYS A 87 -25.37 -8.21 -15.14
C LYS A 87 -24.27 -7.14 -15.06
N PHE A 88 -23.11 -7.40 -15.65
CA PHE A 88 -21.95 -6.48 -15.61
C PHE A 88 -22.20 -5.10 -16.24
N ARG A 89 -23.10 -4.98 -17.22
CA ARG A 89 -23.45 -3.69 -17.85
C ARG A 89 -24.31 -2.79 -16.95
N ASN A 90 -24.93 -3.32 -15.91
CA ASN A 90 -25.82 -2.54 -15.04
C ASN A 90 -25.06 -1.71 -13.99
N GLY A 91 -23.73 -1.64 -14.07
CA GLY A 91 -22.88 -1.06 -13.03
C GLY A 91 -22.72 -1.99 -11.83
N GLY A 92 -22.24 -1.47 -10.70
CA GLY A 92 -21.99 -2.26 -9.48
C GLY A 92 -20.68 -3.04 -9.51
N LEU A 93 -19.58 -2.32 -9.71
CA LEU A 93 -18.22 -2.87 -9.69
C LEU A 93 -17.43 -2.18 -8.58
N GLY A 94 -17.00 -2.94 -7.59
CA GLY A 94 -16.17 -2.45 -6.49
C GLY A 94 -14.70 -2.49 -6.87
N ILE A 95 -14.04 -1.33 -7.01
CA ILE A 95 -12.63 -1.26 -7.42
C ILE A 95 -11.70 -2.06 -6.49
N TYR A 96 -12.00 -2.15 -5.20
CA TYR A 96 -11.21 -2.91 -4.22
C TYR A 96 -11.15 -4.40 -4.56
N GLY A 97 -12.25 -4.97 -5.02
CA GLY A 97 -12.30 -6.35 -5.50
C GLY A 97 -11.40 -6.59 -6.71
N ALA A 98 -11.41 -5.66 -7.66
CA ALA A 98 -10.51 -5.73 -8.83
C ALA A 98 -9.04 -5.64 -8.42
N VAL A 99 -8.68 -4.75 -7.49
CA VAL A 99 -7.29 -4.62 -7.02
C VAL A 99 -6.83 -5.87 -6.30
N ILE A 100 -7.62 -6.42 -5.37
CA ILE A 100 -7.26 -7.62 -4.60
C ILE A 100 -7.10 -8.83 -5.54
N VAL A 101 -8.14 -9.13 -6.34
CA VAL A 101 -8.11 -10.29 -7.23
C VAL A 101 -7.07 -10.11 -8.33
N GLY A 102 -6.91 -8.90 -8.85
CA GLY A 102 -5.87 -8.58 -9.83
C GLY A 102 -4.46 -8.81 -9.29
N TYR A 103 -4.17 -8.35 -8.06
CA TYR A 103 -2.86 -8.55 -7.42
C TYR A 103 -2.56 -10.04 -7.17
N VAL A 104 -3.52 -10.79 -6.64
CA VAL A 104 -3.39 -12.24 -6.41
C VAL A 104 -3.18 -12.98 -7.73
N THR A 105 -3.96 -12.63 -8.75
CA THR A 105 -3.85 -13.25 -10.08
C THR A 105 -2.49 -12.97 -10.71
N ALA A 106 -2.00 -11.73 -10.64
CA ALA A 106 -0.67 -11.38 -11.13
C ALA A 106 0.44 -12.17 -10.40
N ALA A 107 0.30 -12.40 -9.09
CA ALA A 107 1.24 -13.23 -8.32
C ALA A 107 1.21 -14.70 -8.76
N ILE A 108 0.02 -15.25 -9.04
CA ILE A 108 -0.14 -16.61 -9.56
C ILE A 108 0.49 -16.73 -10.95
N VAL A 109 0.18 -15.81 -11.88
CA VAL A 109 0.74 -15.82 -13.24
C VAL A 109 2.26 -15.69 -13.20
N ALA A 110 2.81 -14.80 -12.35
CA ALA A 110 4.26 -14.70 -12.15
C ALA A 110 4.88 -16.01 -11.68
N ARG A 111 4.21 -16.70 -10.74
CA ARG A 111 4.69 -17.98 -10.24
C ARG A 111 4.63 -19.09 -11.29
N VAL A 112 3.56 -19.16 -12.07
CA VAL A 112 3.42 -20.12 -13.19
C VAL A 112 4.47 -19.88 -14.26
N LYS A 113 4.74 -18.61 -14.60
CA LYS A 113 5.80 -18.22 -15.55
C LYS A 113 7.21 -18.24 -14.97
N LYS A 114 7.39 -18.64 -13.70
CA LYS A 114 8.69 -18.66 -12.98
C LYS A 114 9.40 -17.30 -12.95
N GLN A 115 8.62 -16.22 -12.89
CA GLN A 115 9.11 -14.84 -12.83
C GLN A 115 9.10 -14.32 -11.38
N ASN A 116 10.02 -13.40 -11.08
CA ASN A 116 10.02 -12.74 -9.78
C ASN A 116 8.85 -11.75 -9.70
N PHE A 117 7.84 -12.08 -8.88
CA PHE A 117 6.64 -11.27 -8.73
C PHE A 117 6.90 -9.80 -8.34
N PHE A 118 7.90 -9.54 -7.49
CA PHE A 118 8.22 -8.17 -7.09
C PHE A 118 8.85 -7.36 -8.23
N GLN A 119 9.62 -8.02 -9.09
CA GLN A 119 10.15 -7.39 -10.29
C GLN A 119 9.02 -7.11 -11.28
N ILE A 120 8.15 -8.09 -11.54
CA ILE A 120 6.97 -7.89 -12.39
C ILE A 120 6.09 -6.76 -11.87
N SER A 121 5.84 -6.70 -10.56
CA SER A 121 5.07 -5.62 -9.93
C SER A 121 5.68 -4.25 -10.21
N ASP A 122 7.00 -4.12 -10.08
CA ASP A 122 7.71 -2.87 -10.38
C ASP A 122 7.60 -2.46 -11.87
N LEU A 123 7.61 -3.42 -12.79
CA LEU A 123 7.48 -3.16 -14.23
C LEU A 123 6.06 -2.77 -14.65
N ILE A 124 5.05 -3.16 -13.87
CA ILE A 124 3.63 -2.81 -14.09
C ILE A 124 3.32 -1.38 -13.61
N VAL A 125 3.98 -0.90 -12.56
CA VAL A 125 3.71 0.41 -11.91
C VAL A 125 3.68 1.60 -12.87
N PRO A 126 4.61 1.78 -13.82
CA PRO A 126 4.52 2.87 -14.79
C PRO A 126 3.21 2.84 -15.59
N GLY A 127 2.80 1.64 -16.00
CA GLY A 127 1.53 1.40 -16.70
C GLY A 127 0.32 1.78 -15.84
N LEU A 128 0.32 1.41 -14.55
CA LEU A 128 -0.75 1.77 -13.62
C LEU A 128 -0.91 3.28 -13.48
N LEU A 129 0.19 4.01 -13.28
CA LEU A 129 0.15 5.47 -13.07
C LEU A 129 -0.35 6.21 -14.31
N ILE A 130 0.10 5.82 -15.51
CA ILE A 130 -0.37 6.48 -16.74
C ILE A 130 -1.82 6.10 -17.07
N ALA A 131 -2.23 4.85 -16.83
CA ALA A 131 -3.61 4.44 -17.01
C ALA A 131 -4.54 5.17 -16.04
N GLN A 132 -4.12 5.37 -14.79
CA GLN A 132 -4.85 6.20 -13.83
C GLN A 132 -4.92 7.64 -14.30
N CYS A 133 -3.82 8.24 -14.75
CA CYS A 133 -3.77 9.61 -15.27
C CYS A 133 -4.77 9.83 -16.41
N ILE A 134 -4.78 8.93 -17.39
CA ILE A 134 -5.71 8.94 -18.52
C ILE A 134 -7.15 8.69 -18.04
N GLY A 135 -7.35 7.67 -17.19
CA GLY A 135 -8.66 7.26 -16.71
C GLY A 135 -9.43 8.34 -15.97
N ARG A 136 -8.74 9.29 -15.31
CA ARG A 136 -9.41 10.43 -14.65
C ARG A 136 -10.15 11.35 -15.61
N TRP A 137 -9.75 11.41 -16.87
CA TRP A 137 -10.50 12.15 -17.90
C TRP A 137 -11.82 11.47 -18.25
N GLY A 138 -11.96 10.16 -17.98
CA GLY A 138 -13.24 9.46 -18.01
C GLY A 138 -14.21 10.05 -16.99
N ASN A 139 -13.75 10.33 -15.76
CA ASN A 139 -14.60 10.94 -14.74
C ASN A 139 -15.11 12.33 -15.16
N PHE A 140 -14.25 13.13 -15.79
CA PHE A 140 -14.66 14.41 -16.39
C PHE A 140 -15.73 14.23 -17.46
N ALA A 141 -15.52 13.31 -18.41
CA ALA A 141 -16.50 13.01 -19.45
C ALA A 141 -17.84 12.55 -18.87
N ASN A 142 -17.83 11.79 -17.77
CA ASN A 142 -19.04 11.28 -17.12
C ASN A 142 -19.61 12.24 -16.07
N GLN A 143 -19.03 13.43 -15.92
CA GLN A 143 -19.39 14.44 -14.91
C GLN A 143 -19.53 13.85 -13.50
N GLU A 144 -18.56 13.05 -13.06
CA GLU A 144 -18.53 12.42 -11.74
C GLU A 144 -17.20 12.70 -11.03
N ALA A 145 -17.10 12.35 -9.73
CA ALA A 145 -15.84 12.40 -9.01
C ALA A 145 -15.18 13.78 -8.88
N TYR A 146 -16.00 14.84 -8.83
CA TYR A 146 -15.61 16.23 -8.58
C TYR A 146 -15.57 16.57 -7.09
N GLY A 147 -14.87 17.66 -6.77
CA GLY A 147 -14.65 18.11 -5.40
C GLY A 147 -15.75 19.02 -4.88
N ASN A 148 -15.43 19.79 -3.85
CA ASN A 148 -16.35 20.72 -3.21
C ASN A 148 -16.84 21.82 -4.17
N MET A 149 -18.07 22.30 -3.92
CA MET A 149 -18.68 23.39 -4.68
C MET A 149 -17.86 24.67 -4.52
N VAL A 150 -17.65 25.39 -5.62
CA VAL A 150 -16.88 26.65 -5.66
C VAL A 150 -17.85 27.81 -5.84
N THR A 151 -18.06 28.57 -4.76
CA THR A 151 -18.98 29.71 -4.73
C THR A 151 -18.30 31.03 -5.09
N ASN A 152 -16.99 31.16 -4.91
CA ASN A 152 -16.24 32.36 -5.28
C ASN A 152 -16.07 32.44 -6.80
N PRO A 153 -16.63 33.46 -7.49
CA PRO A 153 -16.51 33.62 -8.94
C PRO A 153 -15.06 33.69 -9.45
N ASP A 154 -14.14 34.27 -8.69
CA ASP A 154 -12.72 34.40 -9.09
C ASP A 154 -12.02 33.04 -9.21
N LEU A 155 -12.58 31.99 -8.60
CA LEU A 155 -12.06 30.63 -8.61
C LEU A 155 -12.83 29.71 -9.58
N GLN A 156 -13.82 30.23 -10.30
CA GLN A 156 -14.66 29.46 -11.24
C GLN A 156 -14.00 29.37 -12.63
N PHE A 157 -12.80 28.79 -12.70
CA PHE A 157 -12.07 28.59 -13.95
C PHE A 157 -11.27 27.29 -13.92
N PHE A 158 -11.11 26.67 -15.08
CA PHE A 158 -10.21 25.52 -15.25
C PHE A 158 -8.74 26.00 -15.23
N PRO A 159 -7.82 25.36 -14.48
CA PRO A 159 -7.91 24.02 -13.91
C PRO A 159 -8.37 23.92 -12.45
N PHE A 160 -8.73 25.03 -11.80
CA PHE A 160 -9.13 24.98 -10.40
C PHE A 160 -10.55 24.37 -10.23
N ALA A 161 -11.49 24.86 -11.02
CA ALA A 161 -12.86 24.39 -11.01
C ALA A 161 -13.30 23.92 -12.40
N VAL A 162 -14.31 23.08 -12.41
CA VAL A 162 -14.99 22.61 -13.60
C VAL A 162 -16.49 22.79 -13.40
N PHE A 163 -17.18 23.24 -14.44
CA PHE A 163 -18.62 23.34 -14.42
C PHE A 163 -19.24 21.96 -14.62
N ILE A 164 -20.16 21.59 -13.75
CA ILE A 164 -20.88 20.31 -13.80
C ILE A 164 -22.32 20.60 -14.22
N ASP A 165 -22.64 20.29 -15.47
CA ASP A 165 -23.95 20.59 -16.06
C ASP A 165 -25.09 19.92 -15.29
N SER A 166 -24.90 18.66 -14.89
CA SER A 166 -25.90 17.88 -14.12
C SER A 166 -26.28 18.53 -12.78
N ARG A 167 -25.43 19.42 -12.24
CA ARG A 167 -25.68 20.16 -10.99
C ARG A 167 -25.81 21.66 -11.20
N GLY A 168 -25.61 22.17 -12.41
CA GLY A 168 -25.67 23.59 -12.74
C GLY A 168 -24.72 24.47 -11.93
N ALA A 169 -23.57 23.95 -11.50
CA ALA A 169 -22.65 24.66 -10.61
C ALA A 169 -21.18 24.30 -10.85
N TRP A 170 -20.29 25.17 -10.37
CA TRP A 170 -18.84 24.95 -10.39
C TRP A 170 -18.39 24.13 -9.18
N PHE A 171 -17.55 23.13 -9.45
CA PHE A 171 -16.94 22.27 -8.44
C PHE A 171 -15.43 22.19 -8.66
N GLN A 172 -14.67 21.91 -7.61
CA GLN A 172 -13.23 21.70 -7.73
C GLN A 172 -12.93 20.54 -8.70
N ALA A 173 -11.97 20.74 -9.60
CA ALA A 173 -11.62 19.77 -10.64
C ALA A 173 -10.72 18.64 -10.08
N THR A 174 -11.19 17.90 -9.08
CA THR A 174 -10.44 16.82 -8.41
C THR A 174 -9.97 15.72 -9.37
N PHE A 175 -10.71 15.46 -10.46
CA PHE A 175 -10.25 14.55 -11.52
C PHE A 175 -8.92 15.03 -12.12
N PHE A 176 -8.77 16.33 -12.35
CA PHE A 176 -7.58 16.93 -12.95
C PHE A 176 -6.43 16.95 -11.94
N TYR A 177 -6.72 17.26 -10.67
CA TYR A 177 -5.74 17.16 -9.59
C TYR A 177 -5.17 15.75 -9.48
N GLU A 178 -6.03 14.72 -9.52
CA GLU A 178 -5.59 13.32 -9.46
C GLU A 178 -4.86 12.89 -10.73
N SER A 179 -5.27 13.38 -11.91
CA SER A 179 -4.59 13.17 -13.18
C SER A 179 -3.18 13.75 -13.16
N LEU A 180 -3.01 14.99 -12.70
CA LEU A 180 -1.71 15.63 -12.56
C LEU A 180 -0.80 14.90 -11.57
N CYS A 181 -1.31 14.57 -10.37
CA CYS A 181 -0.51 13.83 -9.38
C CYS A 181 -0.09 12.46 -9.92
N THR A 182 -0.98 11.72 -10.56
CA THR A 182 -0.61 10.42 -11.16
C THR A 182 0.36 10.56 -12.32
N GLY A 183 0.26 11.62 -13.13
CA GLY A 183 1.25 11.98 -14.16
C GLY A 183 2.63 12.34 -13.60
N ILE A 184 2.69 13.12 -12.51
CA ILE A 184 3.94 13.42 -11.79
C ILE A 184 4.53 12.14 -11.22
N GLY A 185 3.70 11.30 -10.58
CA GLY A 185 4.11 9.98 -10.09
C GLY A 185 4.71 9.11 -11.19
N PHE A 186 4.10 9.10 -12.38
CA PHE A 186 4.62 8.39 -13.54
C PHE A 186 6.02 8.86 -13.92
N ILE A 187 6.24 10.18 -14.01
CA ILE A 187 7.57 10.75 -14.30
C ILE A 187 8.58 10.36 -13.22
N ILE A 188 8.22 10.45 -11.95
CA ILE A 188 9.10 10.07 -10.84
C ILE A 188 9.51 8.60 -10.94
N VAL A 189 8.56 7.70 -11.20
CA VAL A 189 8.85 6.26 -11.36
C VAL A 189 9.80 6.03 -12.54
N LEU A 190 9.60 6.69 -13.67
CA LEU A 190 10.52 6.58 -14.81
C LEU A 190 11.94 7.05 -14.48
N LEU A 191 12.08 8.12 -13.69
CA LEU A 191 13.38 8.59 -13.20
C LEU A 191 14.02 7.60 -12.23
N LEU A 192 13.24 7.02 -11.32
CA LEU A 192 13.71 5.98 -10.39
C LEU A 192 14.17 4.72 -11.12
N MET A 193 13.46 4.30 -12.17
CA MET A 193 13.86 3.16 -13.03
C MET A 193 15.19 3.38 -13.76
N ARG A 194 15.61 4.63 -13.98
CA ARG A 194 16.92 4.96 -14.57
C ARG A 194 18.05 4.97 -13.54
N SER A 195 17.73 4.96 -12.25
CA SER A 195 18.73 4.99 -11.19
C SER A 195 19.50 3.67 -11.11
N LYS A 196 20.84 3.75 -11.04
CA LYS A 196 21.70 2.58 -10.80
C LYS A 196 21.49 1.92 -9.43
N LYS A 197 20.79 2.60 -8.51
CA LYS A 197 20.49 2.12 -7.15
C LYS A 197 19.11 1.45 -7.04
N TYR A 198 18.43 1.24 -8.16
CA TYR A 198 17.12 0.60 -8.20
C TYR A 198 17.18 -0.82 -7.60
N ARG A 199 16.28 -1.12 -6.67
CA ARG A 199 16.13 -2.44 -6.05
C ARG A 199 14.75 -3.02 -6.37
N VAL A 200 14.68 -4.34 -6.52
CA VAL A 200 13.43 -5.05 -6.82
C VAL A 200 12.39 -4.85 -5.70
N GLY A 201 11.17 -4.48 -6.09
CA GLY A 201 10.03 -4.16 -5.23
C GLY A 201 9.98 -2.70 -4.77
N GLN A 202 10.93 -1.87 -5.17
CA GLN A 202 11.01 -0.47 -4.74
C GLN A 202 9.91 0.38 -5.37
N LEU A 203 9.58 0.17 -6.64
CA LEU A 203 8.62 1.02 -7.37
C LEU A 203 7.19 0.72 -6.96
N ALA A 204 6.85 -0.55 -6.73
CA ALA A 204 5.56 -0.95 -6.20
C ALA A 204 5.35 -0.40 -4.78
N SER A 205 6.39 -0.40 -3.95
CA SER A 205 6.36 0.20 -2.61
C SER A 205 6.19 1.72 -2.69
N PHE A 206 6.95 2.38 -3.56
CA PHE A 206 6.82 3.82 -3.81
C PHE A 206 5.41 4.19 -4.30
N TYR A 207 4.87 3.43 -5.26
CA TYR A 207 3.52 3.64 -5.77
C TYR A 207 2.48 3.58 -4.66
N GLY A 208 2.54 2.57 -3.80
CA GLY A 208 1.61 2.42 -2.69
C GLY A 208 1.65 3.59 -1.70
N ILE A 209 2.84 4.11 -1.40
CA ILE A 209 3.01 5.28 -0.54
C ILE A 209 2.52 6.54 -1.25
N TYR A 210 3.03 6.79 -2.46
CA TYR A 210 2.79 8.01 -3.22
C TYR A 210 1.30 8.17 -3.56
N TYR A 211 0.71 7.15 -4.19
CA TYR A 211 -0.69 7.20 -4.58
C TYR A 211 -1.61 7.16 -3.36
N GLY A 212 -1.24 6.46 -2.29
CA GLY A 212 -1.97 6.52 -1.02
C GLY A 212 -2.03 7.94 -0.45
N ILE A 213 -0.92 8.68 -0.45
CA ILE A 213 -0.88 10.08 0.01
C ILE A 213 -1.75 10.97 -0.88
N VAL A 214 -1.59 10.86 -2.20
CA VAL A 214 -2.41 11.59 -3.19
C VAL A 214 -3.89 11.31 -2.95
N ARG A 215 -4.26 10.06 -2.73
CA ARG A 215 -5.64 9.66 -2.51
C ARG A 215 -6.20 10.20 -1.20
N LEU A 216 -5.42 10.22 -0.11
CA LEU A 216 -5.84 10.85 1.15
C LEU A 216 -6.14 12.35 0.97
N ALA A 217 -5.27 13.06 0.25
CA ALA A 217 -5.41 14.49 0.02
C ALA A 217 -6.57 14.85 -0.93
N ILE A 218 -6.81 14.05 -1.97
CA ILE A 218 -7.88 14.34 -2.93
C ILE A 218 -9.23 13.89 -2.40
N GLU A 219 -9.29 12.76 -1.68
CA GLU A 219 -10.54 12.27 -1.12
C GLU A 219 -11.12 13.21 -0.05
N SER A 220 -10.30 13.98 0.66
CA SER A 220 -10.80 15.00 1.60
C SER A 220 -11.51 16.15 0.88
N LEU A 221 -11.14 16.44 -0.37
CA LEU A 221 -11.75 17.47 -1.22
C LEU A 221 -13.02 16.97 -1.93
N ARG A 222 -13.24 15.65 -1.97
CA ARG A 222 -14.38 15.04 -2.68
C ARG A 222 -15.68 15.14 -1.90
N SER A 223 -16.73 15.50 -2.64
CA SER A 223 -18.10 15.57 -2.13
C SER A 223 -18.90 14.28 -2.34
N ASP A 224 -18.45 13.40 -3.21
CA ASP A 224 -19.13 12.17 -3.64
C ASP A 224 -18.34 10.90 -3.22
N SER A 225 -17.99 10.81 -1.94
CA SER A 225 -17.16 9.73 -1.41
C SER A 225 -17.93 8.47 -1.08
N LEU A 226 -17.26 7.33 -1.22
CA LEU A 226 -17.81 6.03 -0.84
C LEU A 226 -17.49 5.73 0.63
N TYR A 227 -18.54 5.57 1.43
CA TYR A 227 -18.44 5.31 2.86
C TYR A 227 -18.42 3.80 3.17
N LEU A 228 -17.72 3.43 4.22
CA LEU A 228 -17.62 2.05 4.69
C LEU A 228 -18.90 1.67 5.45
N TRP A 229 -19.65 0.73 4.87
CA TRP A 229 -20.82 0.12 5.50
C TRP A 229 -20.42 -1.19 6.18
N VAL A 230 -20.67 -1.30 7.48
CA VAL A 230 -20.47 -2.54 8.24
C VAL A 230 -21.80 -2.92 8.87
N GLY A 231 -22.36 -4.07 8.46
CA GLY A 231 -23.60 -4.60 9.04
C GLY A 231 -24.82 -3.67 8.92
N GLY A 232 -24.89 -2.84 7.88
CA GLY A 232 -26.00 -1.88 7.68
C GLY A 232 -25.83 -0.55 8.42
N VAL A 233 -24.69 -0.31 9.08
CA VAL A 233 -24.38 0.98 9.71
C VAL A 233 -23.29 1.71 8.91
N ASN A 234 -23.56 2.97 8.55
CA ASN A 234 -22.56 3.85 7.94
C ASN A 234 -21.56 4.29 9.02
N THR A 235 -20.32 3.84 8.90
CA THR A 235 -19.26 4.13 9.89
C THR A 235 -18.68 5.55 9.76
N GLY A 236 -19.10 6.34 8.76
CA GLY A 236 -18.57 7.68 8.50
C GLY A 236 -17.17 7.70 7.89
N ILE A 237 -16.52 6.54 7.75
CA ILE A 237 -15.16 6.41 7.21
C ILE A 237 -15.22 6.25 5.69
N LYS A 238 -14.50 7.10 4.95
CA LYS A 238 -14.34 6.94 3.50
C LYS A 238 -13.43 5.74 3.23
N ILE A 239 -13.92 4.71 2.52
CA ILE A 239 -13.19 3.43 2.31
C ILE A 239 -11.82 3.68 1.67
N SER A 240 -11.76 4.62 0.72
CA SER A 240 -10.53 4.97 0.01
C SER A 240 -9.47 5.54 0.93
N GLN A 241 -9.82 6.25 2.00
CA GLN A 241 -8.85 6.74 2.99
C GLN A 241 -8.28 5.58 3.82
N ALA A 242 -9.13 4.66 4.27
CA ALA A 242 -8.71 3.46 4.99
C ALA A 242 -7.74 2.60 4.15
N VAL A 243 -8.08 2.34 2.89
CA VAL A 243 -7.23 1.60 1.96
C VAL A 243 -5.93 2.34 1.67
N SER A 244 -5.97 3.68 1.54
CA SER A 244 -4.77 4.49 1.32
C SER A 244 -3.79 4.37 2.48
N VAL A 245 -4.27 4.48 3.70
CA VAL A 245 -3.46 4.29 4.91
C VAL A 245 -2.83 2.91 4.95
N PHE A 246 -3.62 1.86 4.73
CA PHE A 246 -3.10 0.49 4.69
C PHE A 246 -2.00 0.34 3.64
N THR A 247 -2.22 0.89 2.44
CA THR A 247 -1.27 0.80 1.33
C THR A 247 0.02 1.58 1.62
N ILE A 248 -0.06 2.74 2.29
CA ILE A 248 1.12 3.49 2.75
C ILE A 248 1.92 2.68 3.76
N LEU A 249 1.27 2.12 4.78
CA LEU A 249 1.94 1.32 5.82
C LEU A 249 2.62 0.09 5.22
N PHE A 250 1.92 -0.63 4.33
CA PHE A 250 2.47 -1.78 3.64
C PHE A 250 3.66 -1.39 2.74
N GLY A 251 3.56 -0.28 2.00
CA GLY A 251 4.64 0.25 1.18
C GLY A 251 5.86 0.64 2.01
N LEU A 252 5.67 1.32 3.15
CA LEU A 252 6.75 1.68 4.08
C LEU A 252 7.42 0.44 4.68
N TYR A 253 6.64 -0.55 5.10
CA TYR A 253 7.15 -1.83 5.59
C TYR A 253 8.01 -2.53 4.52
N ARG A 254 7.53 -2.62 3.29
CA ARG A 254 8.28 -3.24 2.18
C ARG A 254 9.55 -2.47 1.85
N LEU A 255 9.50 -1.15 1.82
CA LEU A 255 10.67 -0.31 1.59
C LEU A 255 11.71 -0.49 2.71
N ALA A 256 11.28 -0.48 3.97
CA ALA A 256 12.14 -0.74 5.12
C ALA A 256 12.79 -2.12 5.04
N TYR A 257 12.05 -3.16 4.63
CA TYR A 257 12.58 -4.51 4.42
C TYR A 257 13.64 -4.58 3.31
N ILE A 258 13.44 -3.84 2.20
CA ILE A 258 14.39 -3.75 1.08
C ILE A 258 15.70 -3.05 1.52
N TYR A 259 15.60 -2.00 2.34
CA TYR A 259 16.74 -1.20 2.80
C TYR A 259 17.25 -1.59 4.19
N ARG A 260 16.82 -2.73 4.74
CA ARG A 260 17.10 -3.11 6.12
C ARG A 260 18.59 -3.11 6.49
N HIS A 261 19.46 -3.58 5.59
CA HIS A 261 20.90 -3.59 5.85
C HIS A 261 21.51 -2.17 5.91
N GLU A 262 21.07 -1.25 5.04
CA GLU A 262 21.57 0.14 5.06
C GLU A 262 21.02 0.91 6.26
N LEU A 263 19.75 0.67 6.60
CA LEU A 263 19.13 1.21 7.80
C LEU A 263 19.85 0.72 9.05
N TYR A 264 20.20 -0.57 9.09
CA TYR A 264 20.97 -1.18 10.17
C TYR A 264 22.36 -0.56 10.34
N GLU A 265 23.10 -0.38 9.24
CA GLU A 265 24.43 0.25 9.31
C GLU A 265 24.36 1.70 9.83
N LYS A 266 23.34 2.46 9.43
CA LYS A 266 23.09 3.79 10.01
C LYS A 266 22.70 3.71 11.48
N TYR A 267 21.81 2.78 11.83
CA TYR A 267 21.34 2.57 13.20
C TYR A 267 22.50 2.26 14.16
N LYS A 268 23.40 1.36 13.77
CA LYS A 268 24.59 0.99 14.54
C LYS A 268 25.54 2.16 14.80
N LYS A 269 25.58 3.16 13.89
CA LYS A 269 26.35 4.39 14.12
C LYS A 269 25.72 5.30 15.18
N PHE A 270 24.39 5.30 15.27
CA PHE A 270 23.64 6.10 16.26
C PHE A 270 23.68 5.50 17.66
N PHE A 271 23.57 4.17 17.77
CA PHE A 271 23.52 3.47 19.05
C PHE A 271 24.79 2.65 19.26
N LYS A 272 25.73 3.21 20.03
CA LYS A 272 26.98 2.52 20.42
C LYS A 272 26.81 1.59 21.64
N ASN A 273 25.78 1.79 22.46
CA ASN A 273 25.49 1.01 23.66
C ASN A 273 24.02 0.57 23.67
N ASP A 274 23.78 -0.71 23.96
CA ASP A 274 22.44 -1.31 24.03
C ASP A 274 21.54 -0.64 25.09
N GLU A 275 22.11 -0.12 26.18
CA GLU A 275 21.33 0.63 27.17
C GLU A 275 20.75 1.93 26.61
N LYS A 276 21.51 2.60 25.74
CA LYS A 276 21.09 3.84 25.11
C LYS A 276 20.02 3.54 24.05
N GLU A 277 20.18 2.43 23.33
CA GLU A 277 19.19 1.91 22.39
C GLU A 277 17.82 1.67 23.05
N VAL A 278 17.81 0.92 24.15
CA VAL A 278 16.59 0.59 24.89
C VAL A 278 15.94 1.85 25.47
N LYS A 279 16.72 2.72 26.14
CA LYS A 279 16.18 3.95 26.73
C LYS A 279 15.58 4.88 25.67
N THR A 280 16.28 5.11 24.56
CA THR A 280 15.78 5.97 23.49
C THR A 280 14.55 5.36 22.80
N SER A 281 14.53 4.05 22.58
CA SER A 281 13.37 3.36 21.99
C SER A 281 12.14 3.42 22.90
N LEU A 282 12.33 3.29 24.21
CA LEU A 282 11.25 3.43 25.20
C LEU A 282 10.71 4.86 25.24
N ILE A 283 11.59 5.87 25.22
CA ILE A 283 11.19 7.29 25.17
C ILE A 283 10.38 7.55 23.90
N LEU A 284 10.85 7.09 22.74
CA LEU A 284 10.12 7.24 21.46
C LEU A 284 8.75 6.57 21.52
N LEU A 285 8.66 5.36 22.06
CA LEU A 285 7.39 4.64 22.22
C LEU A 285 6.41 5.43 23.11
N VAL A 286 6.87 5.91 24.27
CA VAL A 286 6.04 6.69 25.21
C VAL A 286 5.61 8.01 24.58
N SER A 287 6.52 8.72 23.89
CA SER A 287 6.19 9.94 23.16
C SER A 287 5.15 9.68 22.06
N LEU A 288 5.27 8.57 21.32
CA LEU A 288 4.32 8.22 20.26
C LEU A 288 2.92 7.90 20.83
N ILE A 289 2.87 7.14 21.93
CA ILE A 289 1.62 6.83 22.64
C ILE A 289 0.98 8.11 23.18
N ALA A 290 1.76 9.01 23.78
CA ALA A 290 1.27 10.27 24.31
C ALA A 290 0.70 11.18 23.19
N VAL A 291 1.41 11.30 22.07
CA VAL A 291 0.94 12.05 20.89
C VAL A 291 -0.34 11.41 20.33
N SER A 292 -0.40 10.08 20.27
CA SER A 292 -1.59 9.34 19.82
C SER A 292 -2.80 9.58 20.71
N LEU A 293 -2.62 9.54 22.04
CA LEU A 293 -3.68 9.83 23.00
C LEU A 293 -4.14 11.29 22.88
N CYS A 294 -3.19 12.22 22.75
CA CYS A 294 -3.51 13.64 22.61
C CYS A 294 -4.31 13.91 21.32
N LEU A 295 -3.89 13.33 20.19
CA LEU A 295 -4.63 13.41 18.93
C LEU A 295 -6.01 12.77 19.05
N ALA A 296 -6.12 11.58 19.66
CA ALA A 296 -7.41 10.93 19.87
C ALA A 296 -8.38 11.79 20.70
N ILE A 297 -7.90 12.44 21.76
CA ILE A 297 -8.68 13.36 22.60
C ILE A 297 -9.11 14.60 21.79
N VAL A 298 -8.19 15.22 21.05
CA VAL A 298 -8.49 16.39 20.21
C VAL A 298 -9.54 16.05 19.17
N PHE A 299 -9.40 14.93 18.45
CA PHE A 299 -10.38 14.51 17.46
C PHE A 299 -11.72 14.10 18.08
N PHE A 300 -11.72 13.51 19.28
CA PHE A 300 -12.95 13.22 20.03
C PHE A 300 -13.71 14.51 20.40
N ILE A 301 -13.00 15.57 20.80
CA ILE A 301 -13.59 16.87 21.12
C ILE A 301 -14.14 17.58 19.86
N ILE A 302 -13.44 17.46 18.73
CA ILE A 302 -13.84 18.11 17.47
C ILE A 302 -14.99 17.34 16.77
N GLY A 303 -15.27 16.09 17.15
CA GLY A 303 -16.38 15.31 16.61
C GLY A 303 -16.18 14.83 15.17
N GLU A 304 -14.94 14.78 14.68
CA GLU A 304 -14.64 14.32 13.32
C GLU A 304 -14.52 12.79 13.23
N ALA A 305 -15.09 12.20 12.17
CA ALA A 305 -15.03 10.76 11.89
C ALA A 305 -13.60 10.22 11.60
N ASN A 306 -12.59 11.10 11.54
CA ASN A 306 -11.19 10.74 11.30
C ASN A 306 -10.48 10.14 12.53
N ILE A 307 -11.13 10.11 13.70
CA ILE A 307 -10.63 9.52 14.97
C ILE A 307 -10.09 8.10 14.75
N VAL A 308 -10.83 7.28 13.99
CA VAL A 308 -10.52 5.85 13.81
C VAL A 308 -9.30 5.65 12.92
N LEU A 309 -9.12 6.51 11.92
CA LEU A 309 -8.03 6.40 10.96
C LEU A 309 -6.70 6.82 11.59
N VAL A 310 -6.66 8.00 12.23
CA VAL A 310 -5.46 8.52 12.89
C VAL A 310 -5.12 7.68 14.12
N GLY A 311 -6.13 7.34 14.93
CA GLY A 311 -5.96 6.47 16.10
C GLY A 311 -5.51 5.07 15.72
N GLY A 312 -6.07 4.48 14.64
CA GLY A 312 -5.69 3.15 14.16
C GLY A 312 -4.24 3.07 13.68
N VAL A 313 -3.77 4.07 12.92
CA VAL A 313 -2.37 4.13 12.45
C VAL A 313 -1.41 4.22 13.61
N LEU A 314 -1.68 5.12 14.55
CA LEU A 314 -0.80 5.33 15.69
C LEU A 314 -0.82 4.14 16.64
N PHE A 315 -1.97 3.48 16.82
CA PHE A 315 -2.08 2.25 17.59
C PHE A 315 -1.23 1.12 17.00
N VAL A 316 -1.32 0.88 15.69
CA VAL A 316 -0.48 -0.13 15.01
C VAL A 316 1.00 0.22 15.12
N ALA A 317 1.37 1.50 14.93
CA ALA A 317 2.75 1.96 15.07
C ALA A 317 3.28 1.76 16.50
N SER A 318 2.46 2.04 17.52
CA SER A 318 2.79 1.82 18.94
C SER A 318 2.95 0.33 19.25
N ILE A 319 2.10 -0.56 18.72
CA ILE A 319 2.26 -2.01 18.89
C ILE A 319 3.58 -2.49 18.28
N MET A 320 3.86 -2.08 17.04
CA MET A 320 5.09 -2.50 16.35
C MET A 320 6.35 -2.02 17.09
N MET A 321 6.36 -0.77 17.58
CA MET A 321 7.45 -0.26 18.41
C MET A 321 7.53 -0.99 19.76
N GLY A 322 6.39 -1.28 20.39
CA GLY A 322 6.30 -2.01 21.66
C GLY A 322 6.92 -3.40 21.56
N CYS A 323 6.57 -4.16 20.52
CA CYS A 323 7.21 -5.46 20.22
C CYS A 323 8.72 -5.30 20.05
N GLY A 324 9.19 -4.27 19.33
CA GLY A 324 10.62 -4.00 19.16
C GLY A 324 11.35 -3.70 20.48
N VAL A 325 10.71 -2.93 21.37
CA VAL A 325 11.25 -2.62 22.71
C VAL A 325 11.33 -3.87 23.59
N VAL A 326 10.29 -4.72 23.59
CA VAL A 326 10.27 -5.99 24.33
C VAL A 326 11.39 -6.92 23.86
N ILE A 327 11.55 -7.09 22.55
CA ILE A 327 12.63 -7.89 21.96
C ILE A 327 14.01 -7.37 22.39
N ASN A 328 14.21 -6.04 22.39
CA ASN A 328 15.46 -5.42 22.81
C ASN A 328 15.72 -5.56 24.33
N LEU A 329 14.66 -5.50 25.17
CA LEU A 329 14.76 -5.71 26.61
C LEU A 329 15.13 -7.15 26.96
N ASP A 330 14.51 -8.12 26.30
CA ASP A 330 14.84 -9.54 26.50
C ASP A 330 16.27 -9.84 26.05
N ARG A 331 16.70 -9.28 24.92
CA ARG A 331 18.09 -9.37 24.47
C ARG A 331 19.08 -8.79 25.49
N LYS A 332 18.72 -7.68 26.16
CA LYS A 332 19.57 -7.07 27.21
C LYS A 332 19.75 -7.99 28.43
N LYS A 333 18.73 -8.77 28.80
CA LYS A 333 18.83 -9.72 29.92
C LYS A 333 19.78 -10.89 29.62
N MET A 334 19.93 -11.22 28.33
CA MET A 334 20.74 -12.36 27.86
C MET A 334 22.22 -12.05 27.68
N LEU A 335 22.58 -10.79 27.42
CA LEU A 335 23.94 -10.39 27.03
C LEU A 335 24.67 -9.63 28.14
N ASP A 336 25.95 -9.96 28.33
CA ASP A 336 26.88 -9.26 29.22
C ASP A 336 27.29 -7.88 28.65
N LYS A 337 28.08 -7.12 29.41
CA LYS A 337 28.57 -5.78 28.99
C LYS A 337 29.42 -5.80 27.71
N ASN A 338 29.88 -6.97 27.27
CA ASN A 338 30.66 -7.17 26.05
C ASN A 338 29.82 -7.72 24.88
N GLY A 339 28.52 -7.98 25.09
CA GLY A 339 27.63 -8.54 24.08
C GLY A 339 27.73 -10.06 23.94
N SER A 340 28.28 -10.76 24.93
CA SER A 340 28.38 -12.22 25.01
C SER A 340 27.33 -12.79 25.97
N PHE A 341 26.90 -14.03 25.75
CA PHE A 341 26.04 -14.72 26.72
C PHE A 341 26.82 -14.99 28.02
N ALA A 342 26.15 -14.87 29.17
CA ALA A 342 26.81 -15.10 30.46
C ALA A 342 27.24 -16.57 30.64
N LYS A 343 26.46 -17.53 30.13
CA LYS A 343 26.82 -18.96 30.05
C LYS A 343 26.04 -19.66 28.95
N ILE A 344 26.68 -20.56 28.20
CA ILE A 344 26.02 -21.45 27.24
C ILE A 344 26.44 -22.88 27.57
N SER A 345 25.47 -23.77 27.78
CA SER A 345 25.69 -25.20 27.95
C SER A 345 24.84 -26.00 26.96
N LYS A 346 25.35 -27.13 26.51
CA LYS A 346 24.62 -28.07 25.65
C LYS A 346 24.12 -29.22 26.53
N ASN A 347 22.82 -29.51 26.45
CA ASN A 347 22.23 -30.68 27.08
C ASN A 347 22.49 -31.92 26.21
N ASP A 348 22.38 -33.11 26.83
CA ASP A 348 22.58 -34.40 26.16
C ASP A 348 21.57 -34.67 25.03
N ASP A 349 20.41 -33.99 25.05
CA ASP A 349 19.39 -34.02 24.00
C ASP A 349 19.70 -33.09 22.79
N GLY A 350 20.84 -32.41 22.82
CA GLY A 350 21.28 -31.46 21.79
C GLY A 350 20.68 -30.06 21.92
N THR A 351 19.91 -29.76 22.97
CA THR A 351 19.40 -28.40 23.22
C THR A 351 20.46 -27.49 23.83
N PHE A 352 20.47 -26.22 23.42
CA PHE A 352 21.37 -25.22 23.99
C PHE A 352 20.64 -24.47 25.09
N VAL A 353 21.21 -24.47 26.29
CA VAL A 353 20.75 -23.68 27.42
C VAL A 353 21.63 -22.44 27.52
N CYS A 354 21.03 -21.28 27.26
CA CYS A 354 21.67 -19.98 27.41
C CYS A 354 21.25 -19.40 28.75
N THR A 355 22.19 -19.13 29.66
CA THR A 355 21.93 -18.42 30.92
C THR A 355 22.32 -16.95 30.77
N GLY A 356 21.40 -16.06 31.08
CA GLY A 356 21.59 -14.62 31.04
C GLY A 356 22.33 -14.08 32.25
N VAL A 357 22.60 -12.77 32.22
CA VAL A 357 23.28 -12.06 33.32
C VAL A 357 22.39 -11.96 34.56
N ASP A 358 21.08 -12.10 34.38
CA ASP A 358 20.05 -12.14 35.43
C ASP A 358 19.90 -13.52 36.08
N GLY A 359 20.65 -14.53 35.62
CA GLY A 359 20.58 -15.91 36.13
C GLY A 359 19.45 -16.76 35.56
N ASN A 360 18.58 -16.18 34.72
CA ASN A 360 17.55 -16.94 34.03
C ASN A 360 18.17 -17.77 32.90
N SER A 361 17.64 -18.98 32.70
CA SER A 361 18.12 -19.91 31.68
C SER A 361 17.03 -20.18 30.65
N TRP A 362 17.39 -20.12 29.37
CA TRP A 362 16.50 -20.36 28.25
C TRP A 362 17.01 -21.54 27.43
N ALA A 363 16.18 -22.58 27.31
CA ALA A 363 16.46 -23.74 26.47
C ALA A 363 16.01 -23.46 25.04
N VAL A 364 16.93 -23.60 24.08
CA VAL A 364 16.70 -23.27 22.68
C VAL A 364 17.14 -24.47 21.83
N LYS A 365 16.20 -25.01 21.03
CA LYS A 365 16.46 -26.12 20.11
C LYS A 365 17.39 -25.67 18.99
N PRO A 366 18.32 -26.50 18.48
CA PRO A 366 19.27 -26.13 17.42
C PRO A 366 18.62 -25.44 16.20
N ASN A 367 17.46 -25.95 15.78
CA ASN A 367 16.72 -25.50 14.61
C ASN A 367 16.00 -24.14 14.84
N GLU A 368 15.79 -23.78 16.10
CA GLU A 368 15.17 -22.52 16.52
C GLU A 368 16.20 -21.51 17.04
N TRP A 369 17.38 -21.98 17.42
CA TRP A 369 18.56 -21.17 17.75
C TRP A 369 18.92 -20.25 16.59
N ALA A 370 18.82 -20.79 15.38
CA ALA A 370 18.96 -20.01 14.17
C ALA A 370 17.89 -18.92 14.03
N LYS A 371 16.63 -19.17 14.39
CA LYS A 371 15.57 -18.15 14.29
C LYS A 371 15.69 -17.07 15.38
N TRP A 372 16.22 -17.43 16.54
CA TRP A 372 16.40 -16.54 17.69
C TRP A 372 17.61 -15.61 17.55
N ILE A 373 18.75 -16.12 17.06
CA ILE A 373 19.96 -15.30 16.84
C ILE A 373 19.98 -14.68 15.44
N PHE A 374 19.40 -15.32 14.44
CA PHE A 374 19.43 -14.85 13.04
C PHE A 374 18.20 -14.01 12.69
N ALA A 375 17.55 -13.41 13.69
CA ALA A 375 16.83 -12.16 13.51
C ALA A 375 17.82 -11.03 13.16
N ASP A 376 18.44 -11.15 11.97
CA ASP A 376 19.13 -10.16 11.14
C ASP A 376 20.20 -9.25 11.80
N ARG A 377 20.72 -9.60 12.98
CA ARG A 377 21.68 -8.77 13.74
C ARG A 377 22.99 -9.48 14.07
N ARG A 378 23.99 -9.47 13.18
CA ARG A 378 25.40 -9.55 13.60
C ARG A 378 26.37 -8.74 12.74
N PRO A 379 27.23 -7.92 13.39
CA PRO A 379 28.65 -7.78 13.08
C PRO A 379 29.46 -8.99 13.62
N PRO A 380 30.74 -9.15 13.22
CA PRO A 380 31.54 -10.33 13.56
C PRO A 380 31.78 -10.41 15.06
N ILE A 381 31.30 -11.50 15.70
CA ILE A 381 31.64 -11.80 17.09
C ILE A 381 33.10 -12.25 17.12
N LYS A 382 33.93 -11.55 17.90
CA LYS A 382 35.22 -12.09 18.34
C LYS A 382 34.93 -13.05 19.50
N THR A 383 34.75 -14.33 19.20
CA THR A 383 34.45 -15.38 20.18
C THR A 383 35.67 -15.68 21.04
N LYS A 384 35.48 -15.86 22.35
CA LYS A 384 36.51 -16.33 23.30
C LYS A 384 36.33 -17.80 23.71
N ASN A 385 35.24 -18.47 23.32
CA ASN A 385 34.87 -19.78 23.88
C ASN A 385 34.57 -20.83 22.79
N ASN A 386 35.06 -22.06 22.97
CA ASN A 386 34.94 -23.15 21.99
C ASN A 386 33.48 -23.58 21.75
N ALA A 387 32.64 -23.52 22.78
CA ALA A 387 31.21 -23.84 22.65
C ALA A 387 30.45 -22.81 21.78
N GLU A 388 30.87 -21.55 21.74
CA GLU A 388 30.25 -20.55 20.84
C GLU A 388 30.64 -20.78 19.37
N GLN A 389 31.83 -21.36 19.13
CA GLN A 389 32.29 -21.71 17.79
C GLN A 389 31.59 -22.95 17.23
N GLU A 390 31.34 -23.96 18.05
CA GLU A 390 30.56 -25.16 17.67
C GLU A 390 29.11 -24.87 17.28
N ILE A 391 28.53 -23.77 17.75
CA ILE A 391 27.16 -23.38 17.40
C ILE A 391 27.14 -22.48 16.15
N LEU A 392 28.27 -21.86 15.81
CA LEU A 392 28.42 -21.03 14.61
C LEU A 392 28.79 -21.83 13.35
N GLN A 393 29.45 -22.99 13.52
CA GLN A 393 29.66 -23.99 12.48
C GLN A 393 28.40 -24.82 12.26
#